data_AF-V8AS98-F1
#
_entry.id   AF-V8AS98-F1
#
_cell.length_a   1.000
_cell.length_b   1.000
_cell.length_c   1.000
_cell.angle_alpha   90.00
_cell.angle_beta   90.00
_cell.angle_gamma   90.00
#
_symmetry.space_group_name_H-M   'P 1'
#
loop_
_entity.id
_entity.type
_entity.pdbx_description
1 polymer ?
#
loop_
_entity_poly.entity_id
_entity_poly.type
_entity_poly.pdbx_seq_one_letter_code
_entity_poly.pdbx_strand_id
1 'polypeptide(L)'
;MSRSDNSYGLILASSPKFKEVFGKSNVSRARDLPFLIESRKFNYQKWYEKHTDIHGQRTEPTLEYVAFIESWAQRTHIVPPQMALYIEENIRMQNILSGYTSFEEIHSYSIDESFMDVTESLNLFYPDIKDKYVQMDRLAQKLQREVLARTGLYITVGMGDNPLLAKIAMDNYAKHNKNMRALIRYEDVPEKIWTIPKMTDFWGIGKATERTLNKLGIYSIKDLAHANPQLIKRKMGVVGLQQFFHANGIDETNVRDRHIKNLRVTVTVRFYLEIMTEEKRSCL
;
A
#
# COMPACT_ATOMS: atom_id res chain seq x y z
N MET A 1 -5.53 -20.64 -21.72
CA MET A 1 -4.64 -20.08 -20.69
C MET A 1 -4.02 -21.22 -19.91
N SER A 2 -2.70 -21.15 -19.65
CA SER A 2 -1.94 -22.24 -19.04
C SER A 2 -2.54 -22.71 -17.71
N ARG A 3 -2.85 -24.01 -17.59
CA ARG A 3 -3.19 -24.67 -16.33
C ARG A 3 -1.93 -25.14 -15.57
N SER A 4 -0.75 -24.62 -15.90
CA SER A 4 0.49 -24.99 -15.23
C SER A 4 0.52 -24.44 -13.80
N ASP A 5 0.85 -25.29 -12.84
CA ASP A 5 1.09 -24.91 -11.44
C ASP A 5 2.33 -24.00 -11.37
N ASN A 6 2.11 -22.69 -11.49
CA ASN A 6 3.19 -21.69 -11.43
C ASN A 6 3.48 -21.24 -9.98
N SER A 7 3.24 -22.11 -9.00
CA SER A 7 3.37 -21.82 -7.56
C SER A 7 4.82 -21.54 -7.11
N TYR A 8 5.83 -21.82 -7.94
CA TYR A 8 7.25 -21.55 -7.69
C TYR A 8 7.71 -20.15 -8.11
N GLY A 9 6.82 -19.36 -8.71
CA GLY A 9 7.14 -18.05 -9.27
C GLY A 9 7.09 -16.90 -8.26
N LEU A 10 6.57 -15.78 -8.74
CA LEU A 10 6.32 -14.58 -7.94
C LEU A 10 5.11 -14.82 -7.03
N ILE A 11 5.25 -14.52 -5.74
CA ILE A 11 4.12 -14.51 -4.82
C ILE A 11 3.45 -13.13 -4.93
N LEU A 12 2.21 -13.12 -5.40
CA LEU A 12 1.44 -11.88 -5.62
C LEU A 12 0.85 -11.31 -4.33
N ALA A 13 0.45 -12.18 -3.41
CA ALA A 13 -0.16 -11.80 -2.15
C ALA A 13 0.15 -12.82 -1.05
N SER A 14 0.13 -12.36 0.20
CA SER A 14 0.23 -13.20 1.41
C SER A 14 -0.66 -12.62 2.50
N SER A 15 -1.28 -13.47 3.30
CA SER A 15 -2.19 -13.02 4.37
C SER A 15 -1.42 -12.28 5.48
N PRO A 16 -2.07 -11.37 6.23
CA PRO A 16 -1.48 -10.73 7.40
C PRO A 16 -0.94 -11.74 8.41
N LYS A 17 -1.69 -12.82 8.67
CA LYS A 17 -1.26 -13.88 9.59
C LYS A 17 0.00 -14.58 9.10
N PHE A 18 0.12 -14.82 7.79
CA PHE A 18 1.34 -15.37 7.20
C PHE A 18 2.54 -14.44 7.47
N LYS A 19 2.38 -13.12 7.24
CA LYS A 19 3.44 -12.13 7.46
C LYS A 19 3.89 -12.05 8.92
N GLU A 20 2.93 -12.06 9.84
CA GLU A 20 3.13 -12.07 11.29
C GLU A 20 3.92 -13.32 11.73
N VAL A 21 3.44 -14.51 11.35
CA VAL A 21 4.02 -15.80 11.73
C VAL A 21 5.46 -15.94 11.25
N PHE A 22 5.74 -15.55 10.00
CA PHE A 22 7.05 -15.75 9.40
C PHE A 22 7.98 -14.52 9.51
N GLY A 23 7.54 -13.45 10.19
CA GLY A 23 8.31 -12.22 10.35
C GLY A 23 8.71 -11.56 9.01
N LYS A 24 7.88 -11.72 7.98
CA LYS A 24 8.16 -11.23 6.62
C LYS A 24 7.24 -10.08 6.26
N SER A 25 7.81 -8.92 5.98
CA SER A 25 7.04 -7.77 5.50
C SER A 25 6.51 -7.98 4.07
N ASN A 26 7.32 -8.62 3.22
CA ASN A 26 6.96 -9.03 1.86
C ASN A 26 7.62 -10.38 1.52
N VAL A 27 6.86 -11.27 0.90
CA VAL A 27 7.39 -12.47 0.24
C VAL A 27 7.16 -12.27 -1.25
N SER A 28 8.24 -12.07 -1.99
CA SER A 28 8.15 -11.81 -3.42
C SER A 28 8.27 -13.09 -4.23
N ARG A 29 8.94 -14.13 -3.72
CA ARG A 29 9.16 -15.38 -4.46
C ARG A 29 8.95 -16.59 -3.58
N ALA A 30 8.49 -17.69 -4.18
CA ALA A 30 8.36 -18.98 -3.51
C ALA A 30 9.66 -19.44 -2.81
N ARG A 31 10.80 -19.22 -3.46
CA ARG A 31 12.13 -19.55 -2.88
C ARG A 31 12.50 -18.77 -1.63
N ASP A 32 11.78 -17.69 -1.31
CA ASP A 32 12.01 -16.91 -0.10
C ASP A 32 11.23 -17.48 1.10
N LEU A 33 10.42 -18.51 0.91
CA LEU A 33 9.70 -19.19 1.99
C LEU A 33 10.66 -19.96 2.91
N PRO A 34 10.37 -20.00 4.23
CA PRO A 34 11.16 -20.78 5.19
C PRO A 34 10.86 -22.28 5.12
N PHE A 35 10.01 -22.71 4.19
CA PHE A 35 9.63 -24.10 3.95
C PHE A 35 9.55 -24.37 2.44
N LEU A 36 9.67 -25.63 2.07
CA LEU A 36 9.50 -26.11 0.70
C LEU A 36 8.01 -26.30 0.39
N ILE A 37 7.55 -25.77 -0.74
CA ILE A 37 6.11 -25.77 -1.11
C ILE A 37 5.56 -27.19 -1.27
N GLU A 38 6.33 -28.10 -1.85
CA GLU A 38 5.88 -29.48 -2.14
C GLU A 38 5.78 -30.32 -0.86
N SER A 39 6.89 -30.41 -0.13
CA SER A 39 7.01 -31.29 1.03
C SER A 39 6.46 -30.67 2.31
N ARG A 40 6.22 -29.35 2.32
CA ARG A 40 5.88 -28.56 3.52
C ARG A 40 6.92 -28.69 4.65
N LYS A 41 8.13 -29.10 4.30
CA LYS A 41 9.26 -29.25 5.21
C LYS A 41 10.08 -27.99 5.31
N PHE A 42 10.77 -27.81 6.44
CA PHE A 42 11.63 -26.67 6.69
C PHE A 42 12.72 -26.54 5.61
N ASN A 43 12.98 -25.31 5.17
CA ASN A 43 13.98 -25.01 4.14
C ASN A 43 15.34 -24.73 4.77
N TYR A 44 16.09 -25.80 5.06
CA TYR A 44 17.45 -25.72 5.63
C TYR A 44 18.43 -24.94 4.76
N GLN A 45 18.37 -25.11 3.43
CA GLN A 45 19.22 -24.37 2.52
C GLN A 45 19.04 -22.86 2.70
N LYS A 46 17.78 -22.41 2.78
CA LYS A 46 17.46 -20.99 2.98
C LYS A 46 17.87 -20.47 4.36
N TRP A 47 17.78 -21.32 5.38
CA TRP A 47 18.23 -20.98 6.72
C TRP A 47 19.73 -20.66 6.72
N TYR A 48 20.56 -21.54 6.18
CA TYR A 48 22.01 -21.36 6.19
C TYR A 48 22.51 -20.20 5.32
N GLU A 49 21.72 -19.69 4.35
CA GLU A 49 22.05 -18.44 3.64
C GLU A 49 22.15 -17.22 4.56
N LYS A 50 21.48 -17.25 5.72
CA LYS A 50 21.39 -16.11 6.65
C LYS A 50 21.98 -16.40 8.03
N HIS A 51 22.28 -17.66 8.30
CA HIS A 51 22.66 -18.16 9.62
C HIS A 51 24.05 -18.82 9.52
N THR A 52 24.98 -18.04 8.98
CA THR A 52 26.42 -18.32 9.00
C THR A 52 27.11 -17.21 9.79
N ASP A 53 28.00 -17.59 10.69
CA ASP A 53 28.80 -16.64 11.45
C ASP A 53 29.89 -15.98 10.58
N ILE A 54 30.67 -15.10 11.20
CA ILE A 54 31.79 -14.39 10.53
C ILE A 54 32.91 -15.33 10.05
N HIS A 55 32.94 -16.58 10.55
CA HIS A 55 33.89 -17.63 10.17
C HIS A 55 33.29 -18.61 9.16
N GLY A 56 32.05 -18.38 8.69
CA GLY A 56 31.35 -19.25 7.77
C GLY A 56 30.78 -20.52 8.41
N GLN A 57 30.81 -20.66 9.74
CA GLN A 57 30.19 -21.78 10.43
C GLN A 57 28.67 -21.60 10.45
N ARG A 58 27.97 -22.70 10.14
CA ARG A 58 26.50 -22.74 10.13
C ARG A 58 25.99 -22.81 11.55
N THR A 59 25.00 -21.99 11.87
CA THR A 59 24.22 -22.16 13.10
C THR A 59 22.98 -23.00 12.79
N GLU A 60 22.75 -24.03 13.60
CA GLU A 60 21.61 -24.93 13.41
C GLU A 60 20.32 -24.30 13.97
N PRO A 61 19.17 -24.48 13.29
CA PRO A 61 17.89 -24.06 13.84
C PRO A 61 17.50 -24.99 15.01
N THR A 62 16.78 -24.45 16.00
CA THR A 62 16.23 -25.29 17.06
C THR A 62 15.15 -26.21 16.50
N LEU A 63 15.01 -27.41 17.07
CA LEU A 63 13.97 -28.36 16.67
C LEU A 63 12.56 -27.78 16.85
N GLU A 64 12.37 -26.98 17.89
CA GLU A 64 11.11 -26.27 18.15
C GLU A 64 10.77 -25.28 17.01
N TYR A 65 11.77 -24.52 16.54
CA TYR A 65 11.58 -23.59 15.44
C TYR A 65 11.26 -24.31 14.12
N VAL A 66 11.97 -25.41 13.83
CA VAL A 66 11.67 -26.26 12.67
C VAL A 66 10.24 -26.77 12.73
N ALA A 67 9.82 -27.36 13.85
CA ALA A 67 8.47 -27.86 14.05
C ALA A 67 7.40 -26.76 13.92
N PHE A 68 7.67 -25.57 14.45
CA PHE A 68 6.80 -24.40 14.31
C PHE A 68 6.57 -24.03 12.84
N ILE A 69 7.65 -23.92 12.05
CA ILE A 69 7.56 -23.57 10.63
C ILE A 69 6.80 -24.64 9.84
N GLU A 70 7.10 -25.93 10.07
CA GLU A 70 6.42 -27.04 9.39
C GLU A 70 4.93 -27.11 9.73
N SER A 71 4.55 -26.86 10.99
CA SER A 71 3.14 -26.79 11.41
C SER A 71 2.37 -25.70 10.66
N TRP A 72 2.99 -24.54 10.44
CA TRP A 72 2.37 -23.47 9.65
C TRP A 72 2.38 -23.78 8.15
N ALA A 73 3.45 -24.39 7.63
CA ALA A 73 3.55 -24.78 6.23
C ALA A 73 2.42 -25.73 5.82
N GLN A 74 2.05 -26.68 6.71
CA GLN A 74 0.95 -27.64 6.49
C GLN A 74 -0.42 -26.96 6.41
N ARG A 75 -0.65 -25.91 7.19
CA ARG A 75 -1.91 -25.15 7.22
C ARG A 75 -1.98 -24.02 6.18
N THR A 76 -0.88 -23.76 5.48
CA THR A 76 -0.80 -22.67 4.51
C THR A 76 -1.37 -23.10 3.16
N HIS A 77 -2.48 -22.51 2.74
CA HIS A 77 -2.97 -22.67 1.38
C HIS A 77 -2.10 -21.88 0.40
N ILE A 78 -1.61 -22.57 -0.63
CA ILE A 78 -0.86 -21.97 -1.74
C ILE A 78 -1.70 -22.20 -2.98
N VAL A 79 -2.10 -21.12 -3.63
CA VAL A 79 -3.02 -21.14 -4.77
C VAL A 79 -2.35 -20.52 -5.99
N PRO A 80 -2.57 -21.06 -7.20
CA PRO A 80 -2.07 -20.45 -8.42
C PRO A 80 -2.74 -19.09 -8.66
N PRO A 81 -2.02 -18.10 -9.20
CA PRO A 81 -2.58 -16.78 -9.45
C PRO A 81 -3.61 -16.82 -10.59
N GLN A 82 -4.77 -16.19 -10.39
CA GLN A 82 -5.84 -16.09 -11.38
C GLN A 82 -5.90 -14.68 -11.97
N MET A 83 -4.98 -14.35 -12.89
CA MET A 83 -4.86 -12.99 -13.41
C MET A 83 -6.12 -12.46 -14.10
N ALA A 84 -6.84 -13.32 -14.81
CA ALA A 84 -8.09 -12.94 -15.47
C ALA A 84 -9.15 -12.46 -14.46
N LEU A 85 -9.28 -13.16 -13.33
CA LEU A 85 -10.21 -12.79 -12.26
C LEU A 85 -9.83 -11.43 -11.66
N TYR A 86 -8.55 -11.15 -11.45
CA TYR A 86 -8.12 -9.86 -10.90
C TYR A 86 -8.42 -8.71 -11.85
N ILE A 87 -8.30 -8.93 -13.16
CA ILE A 87 -8.65 -7.93 -14.19
C ILE A 87 -10.16 -7.72 -14.22
N GLU A 88 -10.95 -8.79 -14.19
CA GLU A 88 -12.42 -8.72 -14.15
C GLU A 88 -12.92 -7.95 -12.93
N GLU A 89 -12.39 -8.24 -11.73
CA GLU A 89 -12.72 -7.52 -10.52
C GLU A 89 -12.25 -6.05 -10.57
N ASN A 90 -11.09 -5.75 -11.15
CA ASN A 90 -10.67 -4.37 -11.37
C ASN A 90 -11.65 -3.61 -12.29
N ILE A 91 -12.09 -4.20 -13.40
CA ILE A 91 -13.09 -3.59 -14.30
C ILE A 91 -14.40 -3.36 -13.55
N ARG A 92 -14.85 -4.35 -12.76
CA ARG A 92 -16.04 -4.22 -11.93
C ARG A 92 -15.91 -3.08 -10.92
N MET A 93 -14.74 -2.92 -10.31
CA MET A 93 -14.44 -1.82 -9.41
C MET A 93 -14.50 -0.47 -10.11
N GLN A 94 -13.87 -0.33 -11.27
CA GLN A 94 -13.91 0.91 -12.06
C GLN A 94 -15.34 1.31 -12.44
N ASN A 95 -16.20 0.33 -12.75
CA ASN A 95 -17.62 0.57 -13.01
C ASN A 95 -18.42 1.04 -11.78
N ILE A 96 -18.00 0.67 -10.57
CA ILE A 96 -18.59 1.21 -9.34
C ILE A 96 -18.09 2.64 -9.12
N LEU A 97 -16.79 2.88 -9.28
CA LEU A 97 -16.19 4.21 -9.12
C LEU A 97 -16.77 5.24 -10.10
N SER A 98 -17.09 4.85 -11.33
CA SER A 98 -17.70 5.74 -12.33
C SER A 98 -19.12 6.22 -11.97
N GLY A 99 -19.73 5.63 -10.94
CA GLY A 99 -20.97 6.15 -10.34
C GLY A 99 -20.75 7.36 -9.42
N TYR A 100 -19.51 7.69 -9.07
CA TYR A 100 -19.13 8.73 -8.12
C TYR A 100 -18.39 9.90 -8.76
N THR A 101 -17.73 9.67 -9.89
CA THR A 101 -17.06 10.71 -10.67
C THR A 101 -16.93 10.25 -12.12
N SER A 102 -16.54 11.12 -13.04
CA SER A 102 -16.36 10.73 -14.45
C SER A 102 -15.20 9.74 -14.63
N PHE A 103 -15.22 8.95 -15.70
CA PHE A 103 -14.13 7.99 -15.97
C PHE A 103 -12.78 8.70 -16.19
N GLU A 104 -12.79 9.94 -16.67
CA GLU A 104 -11.58 10.76 -16.82
C GLU A 104 -11.01 11.18 -15.46
N GLU A 105 -11.82 11.26 -14.42
CA GLU A 105 -11.42 11.59 -13.06
C GLU A 105 -11.01 10.37 -12.23
N ILE A 106 -10.83 9.22 -12.88
CA ILE A 106 -10.37 7.98 -12.25
C ILE A 106 -9.03 7.57 -12.88
N HIS A 107 -7.99 7.51 -12.05
CA HIS A 107 -6.68 7.03 -12.45
C HIS A 107 -6.34 5.70 -11.75
N SER A 108 -6.30 4.61 -12.53
CA SER A 108 -5.85 3.31 -12.03
C SER A 108 -4.33 3.34 -11.80
N TYR A 109 -3.91 3.30 -10.54
CA TYR A 109 -2.49 3.30 -10.17
C TYR A 109 -1.89 1.89 -10.23
N SER A 110 -2.68 0.90 -9.83
CA SER A 110 -2.39 -0.53 -9.96
C SER A 110 -3.70 -1.30 -10.22
N ILE A 111 -3.65 -2.63 -10.22
CA ILE A 111 -4.84 -3.49 -10.33
C ILE A 111 -5.78 -3.36 -9.11
N ASP A 112 -5.20 -3.01 -7.96
CA ASP A 112 -5.87 -2.93 -6.66
C ASP A 112 -5.90 -1.50 -6.09
N GLU A 113 -5.39 -0.48 -6.80
CA GLU A 113 -5.37 0.90 -6.33
C GLU A 113 -5.83 1.86 -7.43
N SER A 114 -6.69 2.81 -7.06
CA SER A 114 -7.16 3.86 -7.95
C SER A 114 -7.25 5.20 -7.22
N PHE A 115 -6.88 6.26 -7.90
CA PHE A 115 -7.15 7.63 -7.48
C PHE A 115 -8.43 8.12 -8.15
N MET A 116 -9.20 8.88 -7.39
CA MET A 116 -10.46 9.45 -7.84
C MET A 116 -10.49 10.93 -7.46
N ASP A 117 -10.66 11.82 -8.43
CA ASP A 117 -11.01 13.22 -8.15
C ASP A 117 -12.52 13.32 -7.99
N VAL A 118 -12.98 13.81 -6.85
CA VAL A 118 -14.39 13.97 -6.53
C VAL A 118 -14.76 15.42 -6.31
N THR A 119 -13.82 16.35 -6.52
CA THR A 119 -13.98 17.77 -6.19
C THR A 119 -15.27 18.35 -6.75
N GLU A 120 -15.60 18.03 -8.01
CA GLU A 120 -16.79 18.51 -8.69
C GLU A 120 -18.06 17.73 -8.30
N SER A 121 -17.93 16.45 -7.93
CA SER A 121 -19.06 15.58 -7.63
C SER A 121 -19.53 15.64 -6.17
N LEU A 122 -18.72 16.14 -5.24
CA LEU A 122 -19.09 16.21 -3.81
C LEU A 122 -20.41 16.94 -3.57
N ASN A 123 -20.63 18.08 -4.22
CA ASN A 123 -21.85 18.87 -4.09
C ASN A 123 -23.08 18.19 -4.73
N LEU A 124 -22.88 17.29 -5.70
CA LEU A 124 -23.98 16.51 -6.28
C LEU A 124 -24.54 15.50 -5.26
N PHE A 125 -23.67 14.88 -4.46
CA PHE A 125 -24.07 13.87 -3.49
C PHE A 125 -24.52 14.46 -2.15
N TYR A 126 -23.95 15.60 -1.75
CA TYR A 126 -24.16 16.20 -0.43
C TYR A 126 -24.30 17.73 -0.51
N PRO A 127 -25.29 18.27 -1.24
CA PRO A 127 -25.43 19.70 -1.50
C PRO A 127 -25.63 20.54 -0.22
N ASP A 128 -26.21 19.94 0.83
CA ASP A 128 -26.53 20.65 2.07
C ASP A 128 -25.32 20.81 3.02
N ILE A 129 -24.21 20.11 2.75
CA ILE A 129 -23.02 20.15 3.59
C ILE A 129 -22.03 21.16 2.99
N LYS A 130 -21.64 22.18 3.76
CA LYS A 130 -20.67 23.19 3.28
C LYS A 130 -19.20 22.76 3.39
N ASP A 131 -18.90 21.90 4.34
CA ASP A 131 -17.54 21.42 4.56
C ASP A 131 -17.24 20.25 3.61
N LYS A 132 -16.39 20.52 2.61
CA LYS A 132 -15.96 19.52 1.62
C LYS A 132 -15.35 18.27 2.25
N TYR A 133 -14.66 18.39 3.39
CA TYR A 133 -14.01 17.24 4.04
C TYR A 133 -15.05 16.33 4.71
N VAL A 134 -16.12 16.90 5.24
CA VAL A 134 -17.27 16.14 5.74
C VAL A 134 -17.99 15.45 4.59
N GLN A 135 -18.19 16.14 3.46
CA GLN A 135 -18.74 15.53 2.24
C GLN A 135 -17.87 14.35 1.78
N MET A 136 -16.54 14.51 1.75
CA MET A 136 -15.60 13.45 1.35
C MET A 136 -15.71 12.21 2.26
N ASP A 137 -15.74 12.37 3.59
CA ASP A 137 -15.86 11.21 4.48
C ASP A 137 -17.20 10.47 4.28
N ARG A 138 -18.29 11.22 4.06
CA ARG A 138 -19.60 10.65 3.75
C ARG A 138 -19.58 9.89 2.43
N LEU A 139 -18.96 10.46 1.39
CA LEU A 139 -18.80 9.82 0.09
C LEU A 139 -17.97 8.54 0.20
N ALA A 140 -16.86 8.59 0.92
CA ALA A 140 -15.98 7.44 1.15
C ALA A 140 -16.70 6.32 1.93
N GLN A 141 -17.50 6.66 2.95
CA GLN A 141 -18.33 5.71 3.67
C GLN A 141 -19.39 5.07 2.75
N LYS A 142 -20.04 5.88 1.90
CA LYS A 142 -21.04 5.39 0.94
C LYS A 142 -20.40 4.42 -0.05
N LEU A 143 -19.24 4.79 -0.60
CA LEU A 143 -18.47 3.96 -1.52
C LEU A 143 -18.04 2.63 -0.87
N GLN A 144 -17.54 2.65 0.37
CA GLN A 144 -17.19 1.43 1.10
C GLN A 144 -18.37 0.45 1.21
N ARG A 145 -19.57 0.96 1.54
CA ARG A 145 -20.78 0.15 1.64
C ARG A 145 -21.22 -0.41 0.29
N GLU A 146 -21.16 0.41 -0.76
CA GLU A 146 -21.56 0.00 -2.09
C GLU A 146 -20.63 -1.07 -2.66
N VAL A 147 -19.31 -0.89 -2.49
CA VAL A 147 -18.34 -1.89 -2.92
C VAL A 147 -18.55 -3.20 -2.18
N LEU A 148 -18.68 -3.17 -0.85
CA LEU A 148 -18.96 -4.37 -0.08
C LEU A 148 -20.25 -5.06 -0.52
N ALA A 149 -21.33 -4.30 -0.76
CA ALA A 149 -22.60 -4.86 -1.19
C ALA A 149 -22.55 -5.48 -2.60
N ARG A 150 -21.77 -4.89 -3.51
CA ARG A 150 -21.70 -5.35 -4.90
C ARG A 150 -20.67 -6.45 -5.08
N THR A 151 -19.50 -6.36 -4.48
CA THR A 151 -18.36 -7.26 -4.74
C THR A 151 -18.04 -8.21 -3.59
N GLY A 152 -18.56 -7.95 -2.38
CA GLY A 152 -18.17 -8.68 -1.18
C GLY A 152 -16.77 -8.30 -0.66
N LEU A 153 -16.10 -7.32 -1.28
CA LEU A 153 -14.75 -6.89 -0.92
C LEU A 153 -14.76 -5.65 -0.04
N TYR A 154 -13.78 -5.56 0.85
CA TYR A 154 -13.51 -4.36 1.63
C TYR A 154 -12.53 -3.44 0.91
N ILE A 155 -12.73 -2.14 1.09
CA ILE A 155 -11.84 -1.11 0.59
C ILE A 155 -11.35 -0.22 1.72
N THR A 156 -10.09 0.18 1.61
CA THR A 156 -9.51 1.23 2.44
C THR A 156 -9.47 2.52 1.64
N VAL A 157 -9.89 3.63 2.25
CA VAL A 157 -9.99 4.91 1.57
C VAL A 157 -9.13 5.96 2.27
N GLY A 158 -8.11 6.46 1.58
CA GLY A 158 -7.40 7.66 1.99
C GLY A 158 -7.96 8.88 1.29
N MET A 159 -8.05 9.99 2.02
CA MET A 159 -8.57 11.25 1.55
C MET A 159 -7.50 12.32 1.78
N GLY A 160 -7.40 13.28 0.87
CA GLY A 160 -6.53 14.42 1.07
C GLY A 160 -6.73 15.52 0.04
N ASP A 161 -6.07 16.65 0.28
CA ASP A 161 -6.16 17.81 -0.61
C ASP A 161 -5.49 17.57 -1.99
N ASN A 162 -4.65 16.55 -2.08
CA ASN A 162 -4.02 16.05 -3.30
C ASN A 162 -3.74 14.52 -3.18
N PRO A 163 -3.38 13.81 -4.26
CA PRO A 163 -3.12 12.38 -4.32
C PRO A 163 -1.98 11.93 -3.41
N LEU A 164 -0.90 12.69 -3.28
CA LEU A 164 0.17 12.38 -2.32
C LEU A 164 -0.39 12.28 -0.90
N LEU A 165 -1.11 13.31 -0.45
CA LEU A 165 -1.71 13.33 0.89
C LEU A 165 -2.73 12.20 1.05
N ALA A 166 -3.57 11.97 0.04
CA ALA A 166 -4.55 10.89 0.05
C ALA A 166 -3.90 9.49 0.08
N LYS A 167 -2.79 9.29 -0.64
CA LYS A 167 -2.01 8.05 -0.64
C LYS A 167 -1.36 7.79 0.72
N ILE A 168 -0.75 8.82 1.32
CA ILE A 168 -0.15 8.72 2.66
C ILE A 168 -1.24 8.50 3.71
N ALA A 169 -2.37 9.20 3.62
CA ALA A 169 -3.52 8.99 4.50
C ALA A 169 -3.95 7.52 4.47
N MET A 170 -4.03 6.94 3.28
CA MET A 170 -4.39 5.55 3.09
C MET A 170 -3.34 4.58 3.67
N ASP A 171 -2.08 4.75 3.28
CA ASP A 171 -1.00 3.80 3.57
C ASP A 171 -0.58 3.80 5.03
N ASN A 172 -0.55 4.97 5.68
CA ASN A 172 -0.01 5.15 7.04
C ASN A 172 -1.10 5.21 8.12
N TYR A 173 -2.35 5.50 7.76
CA TYR A 173 -3.42 5.71 8.74
C TYR A 173 -4.66 4.86 8.47
N ALA A 174 -5.27 4.97 7.28
CA ALA A 174 -6.57 4.36 7.02
C ALA A 174 -6.56 2.84 7.23
N LYS A 175 -5.50 2.14 6.83
CA LYS A 175 -5.32 0.69 7.03
C LYS A 175 -5.33 0.25 8.50
N HIS A 176 -5.03 1.17 9.42
CA HIS A 176 -4.97 0.91 10.86
C HIS A 176 -6.22 1.41 11.59
N ASN A 177 -7.07 2.19 10.92
CA ASN A 177 -8.32 2.67 11.47
C ASN A 177 -9.42 1.62 11.34
N LYS A 178 -10.25 1.47 12.38
CA LYS A 178 -11.38 0.50 12.37
C LYS A 178 -12.37 0.73 11.23
N ASN A 179 -12.57 1.99 10.83
CA ASN A 179 -13.45 2.36 9.73
C ASN A 179 -12.78 2.27 8.34
N MET A 180 -11.49 1.91 8.28
CA MET A 180 -10.70 1.83 7.06
C MET A 180 -10.65 3.14 6.26
N ARG A 181 -10.75 4.29 6.93
CA ARG A 181 -10.67 5.62 6.31
C ARG A 181 -9.74 6.56 7.07
N ALA A 182 -9.06 7.45 6.35
CA ALA A 182 -8.31 8.54 6.95
C ALA A 182 -8.24 9.76 6.03
N LEU A 183 -8.09 10.94 6.64
CA LEU A 183 -7.94 12.22 5.94
C LEU A 183 -6.62 12.87 6.37
N ILE A 184 -5.86 13.38 5.39
CA ILE A 184 -4.71 14.27 5.61
C ILE A 184 -4.91 15.53 4.78
N ARG A 185 -4.95 16.68 5.46
CA ARG A 185 -5.01 18.01 4.86
C ARG A 185 -3.64 18.68 4.88
N TYR A 186 -3.48 19.79 4.16
CA TYR A 186 -2.25 20.58 4.22
C TYR A 186 -1.86 21.00 5.65
N GLU A 187 -2.85 21.32 6.49
CA GLU A 187 -2.61 21.70 7.89
C GLU A 187 -2.09 20.54 8.76
N ASP A 188 -2.33 19.29 8.36
CA ASP A 188 -1.88 18.12 9.09
C ASP A 188 -0.42 17.74 8.78
N VAL A 189 0.21 18.36 7.78
CA VAL A 189 1.56 17.98 7.29
C VAL A 189 2.60 17.94 8.42
N PRO A 190 2.72 18.96 9.29
CA PRO A 190 3.70 18.93 10.37
C PRO A 190 3.50 17.81 11.38
N GLU A 191 2.25 17.44 11.66
CA GLU A 191 1.89 16.48 12.71
C GLU A 191 1.80 15.04 12.21
N LYS A 192 1.44 14.85 10.94
CA LYS A 192 1.25 13.52 10.33
C LYS A 192 2.37 13.14 9.38
N ILE A 193 2.82 14.05 8.52
CA ILE A 193 3.82 13.71 7.49
C ILE A 193 5.24 13.78 8.03
N TRP A 194 5.59 14.85 8.72
CA TRP A 194 6.96 15.02 9.25
C TRP A 194 7.31 14.04 10.36
N THR A 195 6.29 13.46 11.00
CA THR A 195 6.42 12.52 12.12
C THR A 195 6.41 11.05 11.68
N ILE A 196 6.35 10.77 10.37
CA ILE A 196 6.42 9.41 9.85
C ILE A 196 7.75 8.77 10.33
N PRO A 197 7.71 7.66 11.10
CA PRO A 197 8.90 7.14 11.79
C PRO A 197 10.00 6.63 10.86
N LYS A 198 9.62 6.05 9.71
CA LYS A 198 10.55 5.52 8.72
C LYS A 198 10.38 6.26 7.42
N MET A 199 11.46 6.78 6.85
CA MET A 199 11.40 7.47 5.56
C MET A 199 10.84 6.58 4.46
N THR A 200 11.09 5.27 4.54
CA THR A 200 10.56 4.27 3.59
C THR A 200 9.04 4.03 3.66
N ASP A 201 8.37 4.55 4.69
CA ASP A 201 6.91 4.55 4.79
C ASP A 201 6.30 5.80 4.12
N PHE A 202 7.11 6.73 3.60
CA PHE A 202 6.67 7.88 2.83
C PHE A 202 6.62 7.55 1.33
N TRP A 203 5.53 7.92 0.66
CA TRP A 203 5.33 7.59 -0.75
C TRP A 203 6.39 8.24 -1.65
N GLY A 204 7.07 7.41 -2.46
CA GLY A 204 8.15 7.82 -3.36
C GLY A 204 9.56 7.70 -2.78
N ILE A 205 9.73 7.39 -1.48
CA ILE A 205 11.03 7.14 -0.87
C ILE A 205 11.24 5.64 -0.66
N GLY A 206 12.01 5.01 -1.54
CA GLY A 206 12.47 3.63 -1.36
C GLY A 206 13.80 3.55 -0.58
N LYS A 207 14.24 2.33 -0.23
CA LYS A 207 15.51 2.09 0.47
C LYS A 207 16.72 2.73 -0.21
N ALA A 208 16.74 2.79 -1.55
CA ALA A 208 17.83 3.42 -2.30
C ALA A 208 17.81 4.96 -2.16
N THR A 209 16.62 5.56 -2.21
CA THR A 209 16.41 7.00 -2.00
C THR A 209 16.78 7.39 -0.57
N GLU A 210 16.29 6.63 0.43
CA GLU A 210 16.63 6.81 1.85
C GLU A 210 18.15 6.76 2.08
N ARG A 211 18.86 5.78 1.53
CA ARG A 211 20.34 5.73 1.62
C ARG A 211 21.01 6.95 1.01
N THR A 212 20.48 7.48 -0.09
CA THR A 212 21.01 8.69 -0.72
C THR A 212 20.76 9.92 0.14
N LEU A 213 19.57 10.06 0.72
CA LEU A 213 19.21 11.14 1.64
C LEU A 213 20.06 11.10 2.91
N ASN A 214 20.26 9.92 3.50
CA ASN A 214 21.13 9.75 4.67
C ASN A 214 22.58 10.20 4.41
N LYS A 215 23.12 9.94 3.20
CA LYS A 215 24.44 10.44 2.80
C LYS A 215 24.52 11.96 2.69
N LEU A 216 23.38 12.64 2.57
CA LEU A 216 23.26 14.10 2.57
C LEU A 216 22.97 14.66 3.97
N GLY A 217 22.94 13.82 5.02
CA GLY A 217 22.61 14.22 6.38
C GLY A 217 21.11 14.42 6.64
N ILE A 218 20.25 13.90 5.76
CA ILE A 218 18.79 13.99 5.86
C ILE A 218 18.28 12.63 6.34
N TYR A 219 17.77 12.56 7.59
CA TYR A 219 17.41 11.30 8.24
C TYR A 219 15.91 11.15 8.53
N SER A 220 15.12 12.19 8.27
CA SER A 220 13.67 12.19 8.46
C SER A 220 12.96 12.96 7.36
N ILE A 221 11.63 12.80 7.27
CA ILE A 221 10.79 13.60 6.35
C ILE A 221 10.82 15.07 6.76
N LYS A 222 10.88 15.36 8.06
CA LYS A 222 11.06 16.73 8.56
C LYS A 222 12.36 17.35 8.07
N ASP A 223 13.48 16.61 8.15
CA ASP A 223 14.77 17.11 7.66
C ASP A 223 14.71 17.38 6.16
N LEU A 224 14.07 16.48 5.40
CA LEU A 224 13.89 16.65 3.96
C LEU A 224 13.07 17.89 3.64
N ALA A 225 12.00 18.17 4.40
CA ALA A 225 11.16 19.34 4.23
C ALA A 225 11.90 20.66 4.49
N HIS A 226 12.91 20.66 5.38
CA HIS A 226 13.70 21.85 5.75
C HIS A 226 15.07 21.93 5.06
N ALA A 227 15.43 20.95 4.24
CA ALA A 227 16.71 20.91 3.55
C ALA A 227 16.78 21.94 2.41
N ASN A 228 18.00 22.26 1.96
CA ASN A 228 18.18 23.20 0.85
C ASN A 228 17.73 22.56 -0.48
N PRO A 229 16.67 23.06 -1.15
CA PRO A 229 16.13 22.44 -2.36
C PRO A 229 17.11 22.48 -3.54
N GLN A 230 17.99 23.49 -3.61
CA GLN A 230 19.03 23.55 -4.65
C GLN A 230 20.08 22.46 -4.45
N LEU A 231 20.47 22.19 -3.20
CA LEU A 231 21.39 21.10 -2.88
C LEU A 231 20.79 19.75 -3.27
N ILE A 232 19.54 19.51 -2.90
CA ILE A 232 18.81 18.27 -3.24
C ILE A 232 18.73 18.11 -4.75
N LYS A 233 18.30 19.15 -5.49
CA LYS A 233 18.22 19.12 -6.95
C LYS A 233 19.58 18.81 -7.60
N ARG A 234 20.67 19.39 -7.11
CA ARG A 234 22.02 19.11 -7.65
C ARG A 234 22.45 17.66 -7.42
N LYS A 235 22.05 17.03 -6.32
CA LYS A 235 22.47 15.67 -5.94
C LYS A 235 21.56 14.57 -6.47
N MET A 236 20.26 14.84 -6.60
CA MET A 236 19.23 13.85 -6.89
C MET A 236 18.35 14.23 -8.10
N GLY A 237 18.64 15.35 -8.77
CA GLY A 237 17.90 15.81 -9.94
C GLY A 237 16.47 16.27 -9.63
N VAL A 238 15.61 16.20 -10.65
CA VAL A 238 14.19 16.60 -10.55
C VAL A 238 13.44 15.74 -9.54
N VAL A 239 13.75 14.45 -9.46
CA VAL A 239 13.12 13.52 -8.52
C VAL A 239 13.41 13.94 -7.07
N GLY A 240 14.65 14.32 -6.75
CA GLY A 240 14.95 14.83 -5.40
C GLY A 240 14.18 16.10 -5.07
N LEU A 241 14.09 17.04 -6.03
CA LEU A 241 13.32 18.26 -5.84
C LEU A 241 11.83 17.97 -5.63
N GLN A 242 11.28 16.99 -6.34
CA GLN A 242 9.92 16.51 -6.12
C GLN A 242 9.75 15.96 -4.69
N GLN A 243 10.70 15.17 -4.20
CA GLN A 243 10.64 14.65 -2.82
C GLN A 243 10.68 15.77 -1.77
N PHE A 244 11.42 16.87 -2.03
CA PHE A 244 11.39 18.06 -1.18
C PHE A 244 9.99 18.70 -1.12
N PHE A 245 9.33 18.87 -2.27
CA PHE A 245 7.96 19.39 -2.31
C PHE A 245 6.96 18.44 -1.65
N HIS A 246 7.09 17.14 -1.91
CA HIS A 246 6.24 16.12 -1.31
C HIS A 246 6.39 16.09 0.22
N ALA A 247 7.60 16.25 0.76
CA ALA A 247 7.82 16.34 2.20
C ALA A 247 7.12 17.54 2.84
N ASN A 248 6.80 18.57 2.06
CA ASN A 248 5.98 19.72 2.45
C ASN A 248 4.49 19.57 2.07
N GLY A 249 4.07 18.35 1.70
CA GLY A 249 2.69 18.02 1.31
C GLY A 249 2.26 18.52 -0.07
N ILE A 250 3.19 19.09 -0.84
CA ILE A 250 2.90 19.71 -2.14
C ILE A 250 3.04 18.67 -3.24
N ASP A 251 1.94 18.40 -3.95
CA ASP A 251 1.89 17.60 -5.16
C ASP A 251 0.90 18.22 -6.15
N GLU A 252 1.39 18.57 -7.34
CA GLU A 252 0.64 19.19 -8.43
C GLU A 252 0.34 18.21 -9.57
N THR A 253 0.30 16.90 -9.30
CA THR A 253 -0.09 15.87 -10.29
C THR A 253 -1.46 16.18 -10.96
N ASN A 254 -2.02 15.44 -11.90
CA ASN A 254 -3.45 15.54 -12.29
C ASN A 254 -3.97 14.13 -12.52
N VAL A 255 -5.12 13.80 -11.95
CA VAL A 255 -5.74 12.47 -12.11
C VAL A 255 -6.28 12.31 -13.53
N ARG A 256 -6.77 13.40 -14.15
CA ARG A 256 -7.30 13.40 -15.52
C ARG A 256 -6.23 13.28 -16.59
N ASP A 257 -5.07 13.88 -16.32
CA ASP A 257 -3.96 13.77 -17.25
C ASP A 257 -3.37 12.37 -17.15
N ARG A 258 -3.59 11.56 -18.19
CA ARG A 258 -2.80 10.33 -18.40
C ARG A 258 -1.29 10.62 -18.43
N HIS A 259 -0.91 11.90 -18.59
CA HIS A 259 0.42 12.47 -18.44
C HIS A 259 0.42 13.83 -17.67
N ILE A 260 -0.01 13.86 -16.40
CA ILE A 260 0.19 14.86 -15.29
C ILE A 260 0.27 16.41 -15.61
N LYS A 261 -0.61 17.29 -15.05
CA LYS A 261 -0.41 18.25 -13.90
C LYS A 261 -1.56 19.28 -13.67
N ASN A 262 -2.06 19.32 -12.42
CA ASN A 262 -2.95 20.22 -11.66
C ASN A 262 -4.02 19.43 -10.87
N LEU A 263 -4.05 19.52 -9.53
CA LEU A 263 -5.03 18.79 -8.69
C LEU A 263 -5.73 19.64 -7.66
N ARG A 264 -7.00 19.29 -7.47
CA ARG A 264 -7.75 19.55 -6.26
C ARG A 264 -8.32 18.20 -5.78
N VAL A 265 -8.32 18.02 -4.47
CA VAL A 265 -9.01 17.02 -3.65
C VAL A 265 -9.20 15.63 -4.28
N THR A 266 -8.37 14.68 -3.82
CA THR A 266 -8.35 13.30 -4.32
C THR A 266 -8.76 12.32 -3.23
N VAL A 267 -9.60 11.35 -3.60
CA VAL A 267 -9.88 10.14 -2.82
C VAL A 267 -9.04 9.01 -3.40
N THR A 268 -8.12 8.47 -2.61
CA THR A 268 -7.37 7.26 -2.96
C THR A 268 -8.11 6.05 -2.43
N VAL A 269 -8.45 5.13 -3.30
CA VAL A 269 -9.09 3.86 -2.95
C VAL A 269 -8.09 2.73 -3.16
N ARG A 270 -7.84 1.95 -2.11
CA ARG A 270 -7.14 0.67 -2.20
C ARG A 270 -8.10 -0.48 -1.91
N PHE A 271 -8.16 -1.41 -2.84
CA PHE A 271 -8.86 -2.68 -2.72
C PHE A 271 -8.03 -3.60 -1.85
N TYR A 272 -8.64 -4.13 -0.78
CA TYR A 272 -8.04 -5.21 -0.02
C TYR A 272 -8.74 -6.50 -0.42
N LEU A 273 -8.15 -7.24 -1.37
CA LEU A 273 -8.51 -8.63 -1.62
C LEU A 273 -7.92 -9.49 -0.51
N GLU A 274 -8.60 -9.52 0.63
CA GLU A 274 -8.45 -10.63 1.55
C GLU A 274 -9.64 -11.56 1.32
N ILE A 275 -9.35 -12.82 0.99
CA ILE A 275 -10.32 -13.91 1.13
C ILE A 275 -10.55 -14.03 2.64
N MET A 276 -11.42 -13.18 3.17
CA MET A 276 -11.85 -13.20 4.55
C MET A 276 -12.97 -14.22 4.63
N THR A 277 -12.65 -15.43 5.06
CA THR A 277 -13.65 -16.28 5.68
C THR A 277 -14.15 -15.59 6.96
N GLU A 278 -15.39 -15.85 7.37
CA GLU A 278 -16.17 -15.15 8.41
C GLU A 278 -15.49 -14.95 9.78
N GLU A 279 -14.34 -15.54 10.05
CA GLU A 279 -13.68 -15.60 11.36
C GLU A 279 -12.94 -14.32 11.78
N LYS A 280 -12.85 -13.29 10.93
CA LYS A 280 -12.22 -12.00 11.30
C LYS A 280 -13.18 -10.95 11.87
N ARG A 281 -14.35 -11.36 12.37
CA ARG A 281 -15.27 -10.45 13.07
C ARG A 281 -14.86 -10.16 14.52
N SER A 282 -13.92 -10.90 15.12
CA SER A 282 -13.59 -10.77 16.55
C SER A 282 -12.37 -9.90 16.88
N CYS A 283 -11.75 -9.20 15.91
CA CYS A 283 -10.56 -8.37 16.14
C CYS A 283 -10.60 -6.97 15.52
N LEU A 284 -11.80 -6.42 15.26
CA LEU A 284 -12.03 -4.99 14.99
C LEU A 284 -13.04 -4.45 16.01
#